data_AF-A0A975ZKI8-F1
#
_entry.id   AF-A0A975ZKI8-F1
#
_cell.length_a   1.000
_cell.length_b   1.000
_cell.length_c   1.000
_cell.angle_alpha   90.00
_cell.angle_beta   90.00
_cell.angle_gamma   90.00
#
_symmetry.space_group_name_H-M   'P 1'
#
loop_
_entity.id
_entity.type
_entity.pdbx_description
1 polymer ?
#
loop_
_entity_poly.entity_id
_entity_poly.type
_entity_poly.pdbx_seq_one_letter_code
_entity_poly.pdbx_strand_id
1 'polypeptide(L)'
;MIEITMTINGRPLTANSLKDELEKAALESVKEHIREQLSGVPHELDGERLIIEIVGPDLHNLSVQLSGPDSLVEQAKVALGAE
;
A
#
# COMPACT_ATOMS: atom_id res chain seq x y z
N MET A 1 -18.23 -35.55 -12.73
CA MET A 1 -17.25 -34.52 -12.32
C MET A 1 -17.56 -33.30 -13.18
N ILE A 2 -17.83 -32.14 -12.58
CA ILE A 2 -18.22 -30.92 -13.32
C ILE A 2 -16.96 -30.06 -13.46
N GLU A 3 -16.60 -29.72 -14.69
CA GLU A 3 -15.52 -28.77 -14.97
C GLU A 3 -16.11 -27.35 -14.93
N ILE A 4 -15.59 -26.51 -14.04
CA ILE A 4 -16.00 -25.11 -13.89
C ILE A 4 -14.86 -24.24 -14.38
N THR A 5 -15.01 -23.68 -15.57
CA THR A 5 -14.11 -22.66 -16.13
C THR A 5 -14.71 -21.28 -15.93
N MET A 6 -13.95 -20.38 -15.33
CA MET A 6 -14.32 -18.97 -15.16
C MET A 6 -13.47 -18.11 -16.09
N THR A 7 -14.06 -17.07 -16.68
CA THR A 7 -13.37 -16.10 -17.54
C THR A 7 -13.69 -14.69 -17.07
N ILE A 8 -12.67 -13.83 -17.02
CA ILE A 8 -12.81 -12.40 -16.70
C ILE A 8 -12.11 -11.60 -17.80
N ASN A 9 -12.79 -10.61 -18.38
CA ASN A 9 -12.29 -9.82 -19.52
C ASN A 9 -11.78 -10.67 -20.69
N GLY A 10 -12.48 -11.76 -21.02
CA GLY A 10 -12.11 -12.67 -22.11
C GLY A 10 -10.87 -13.52 -21.86
N ARG A 11 -10.26 -13.45 -20.67
CA ARG A 11 -9.13 -14.29 -20.25
C ARG A 11 -9.60 -15.38 -19.28
N PRO A 12 -9.14 -16.64 -19.43
CA PRO A 12 -9.45 -17.70 -18.48
C PRO A 12 -8.86 -17.34 -17.12
N LEU A 13 -9.72 -17.34 -16.10
CA LEU A 13 -9.35 -17.09 -14.73
C LEU A 13 -8.67 -18.36 -14.21
N THR A 14 -7.36 -18.28 -14.06
CA THR A 14 -6.55 -19.32 -13.43
C THR A 14 -6.30 -18.95 -11.97
N ALA A 15 -5.95 -19.93 -11.14
CA ALA A 15 -5.58 -19.68 -9.74
C ALA A 15 -4.45 -18.64 -9.61
N ASN A 16 -3.50 -18.63 -10.55
CA ASN A 16 -2.39 -17.68 -10.57
C ASN A 16 -2.87 -16.26 -10.90
N SER A 17 -3.68 -16.10 -11.95
CA SER A 17 -4.23 -14.79 -12.32
C SER A 17 -5.15 -14.20 -11.24
N LEU A 18 -5.90 -15.06 -10.55
CA LEU A 18 -6.71 -14.64 -9.41
C LEU A 18 -5.84 -14.15 -8.24
N LYS A 19 -4.72 -14.86 -7.96
CA LYS A 19 -3.76 -14.48 -6.91
C LYS A 19 -3.15 -13.11 -7.18
N ASP A 20 -2.64 -12.88 -8.40
CA ASP A 20 -2.05 -11.60 -8.80
C ASP A 20 -3.02 -10.42 -8.62
N GLU A 21 -4.28 -10.58 -9.06
CA GLU A 21 -5.29 -9.51 -8.95
C GLU A 21 -5.68 -9.24 -7.48
N LEU A 22 -5.75 -10.28 -6.65
CA LEU A 22 -6.01 -10.14 -5.21
C LEU A 22 -4.83 -9.47 -4.49
N GLU A 23 -3.59 -9.85 -4.82
CA GLU A 23 -2.37 -9.22 -4.27
C GLU A 23 -2.31 -7.75 -4.64
N LYS A 24 -2.65 -7.41 -5.89
CA LYS A 24 -2.74 -6.02 -6.35
C LYS A 24 -3.81 -5.24 -5.59
N ALA A 25 -5.03 -5.78 -5.49
CA ALA A 25 -6.12 -5.11 -4.78
C ALA A 25 -5.79 -4.89 -3.30
N ALA A 26 -5.16 -5.87 -2.64
CA ALA A 26 -4.69 -5.74 -1.26
C ALA A 26 -3.63 -4.64 -1.12
N LEU A 27 -2.66 -4.58 -2.03
CA LEU A 27 -1.62 -3.55 -2.03
C LEU A 27 -2.20 -2.15 -2.25
N GLU A 28 -3.16 -2.00 -3.18
CA GLU A 28 -3.84 -0.72 -3.40
C GLU A 28 -4.62 -0.28 -2.17
N SER A 29 -5.34 -1.20 -1.52
CA SER A 29 -6.06 -0.92 -0.28
C SER A 29 -5.14 -0.45 0.86
N VAL A 30 -3.97 -1.08 1.02
CA VAL A 30 -2.95 -0.63 2.00
C VAL A 30 -2.45 0.79 1.68
N LYS A 31 -2.19 1.07 0.40
CA LYS A 31 -1.75 2.41 -0.02
C LYS A 31 -2.82 3.46 0.22
N GLU A 32 -4.07 3.16 -0.07
CA GLU A 32 -5.20 4.07 0.20
C GLU A 32 -5.33 4.33 1.69
N HIS A 33 -5.28 3.29 2.52
CA HIS A 33 -5.35 3.44 3.98
C HIS A 33 -4.25 4.36 4.53
N ILE A 34 -3.00 4.16 4.10
CA ILE A 34 -1.87 5.01 4.48
C ILE A 34 -2.09 6.46 4.01
N ARG A 35 -2.60 6.66 2.79
CA ARG A 35 -2.91 8.00 2.27
C ARG A 35 -4.00 8.69 3.06
N GLU A 36 -5.04 7.96 3.47
CA GLU A 36 -6.10 8.49 4.32
C GLU A 36 -5.57 8.91 5.69
N GLN A 37 -4.76 8.07 6.34
CA GLN A 37 -4.11 8.41 7.61
C GLN A 37 -3.23 9.65 7.48
N LEU A 38 -2.49 9.78 6.38
CA LEU A 38 -1.59 10.91 6.11
C LEU A 38 -2.29 12.12 5.47
N SER A 39 -3.61 12.09 5.26
CA SER A 39 -4.33 13.18 4.61
C SER A 39 -4.24 14.52 5.36
N GLY A 40 -3.95 14.49 6.66
CA GLY A 40 -3.71 15.68 7.48
C GLY A 40 -2.25 16.15 7.53
N VAL A 41 -1.32 15.40 6.93
CA VAL A 41 0.12 15.68 7.00
C VAL A 41 0.57 16.44 5.73
N PRO A 42 1.31 17.55 5.87
CA PRO A 42 1.89 18.24 4.73
C PRO A 42 2.88 17.33 3.98
N HIS A 43 2.78 17.31 2.66
CA HIS A 43 3.59 16.43 1.79
C HIS A 43 4.94 17.05 1.37
N GLU A 44 5.13 18.34 1.62
CA GLU A 44 6.35 19.09 1.32
C GLU A 44 6.56 20.17 2.39
N LEU A 45 7.82 20.39 2.76
CA LEU A 45 8.27 21.43 3.67
C LEU A 45 9.59 21.98 3.12
N ASP A 46 9.66 23.29 2.87
CA ASP A 46 10.86 23.97 2.34
C ASP A 46 11.44 23.36 1.04
N GLY A 47 10.58 22.75 0.20
CA GLY A 47 10.97 22.09 -1.05
C GLY A 47 11.44 20.64 -0.90
N GLU A 48 11.45 20.11 0.33
CA GLU A 48 11.75 18.73 0.66
C GLU A 48 10.46 17.95 0.94
N ARG A 49 10.33 16.76 0.34
CA ARG A 49 9.10 15.97 0.41
C ARG A 49 9.20 14.84 1.40
N LEU A 50 8.06 14.50 1.99
CA LEU A 50 7.91 13.24 2.73
C LEU A 50 7.89 12.07 1.74
N ILE A 51 8.80 11.14 1.94
CA ILE A 51 8.91 9.89 1.18
C ILE A 51 8.47 8.75 2.08
N ILE A 52 7.55 7.92 1.58
CA ILE A 52 6.99 6.77 2.28
C ILE A 52 7.32 5.53 1.47
N GLU A 53 8.05 4.61 2.08
CA GLU A 53 8.42 3.33 1.48
C GLU A 53 7.79 2.19 2.26
N ILE A 54 7.09 1.30 1.57
CA ILE A 54 6.52 0.09 2.16
C ILE A 54 7.43 -1.06 1.76
N VAL A 55 8.14 -1.63 2.73
CA VAL A 55 9.13 -2.70 2.51
C VAL A 55 8.79 -3.94 3.33
N GLY A 56 9.01 -5.11 2.75
CA GLY A 56 8.75 -6.37 3.44
C GLY A 56 9.02 -7.57 2.54
N PRO A 57 9.32 -8.74 3.11
CA PRO A 57 9.52 -9.97 2.33
C PRO A 57 8.21 -10.50 1.73
N ASP A 58 7.05 -10.13 2.31
CA ASP A 58 5.72 -10.56 1.90
C ASP A 58 4.64 -9.61 2.44
N LEU A 59 3.39 -9.76 1.98
CA LEU A 59 2.25 -8.91 2.38
C LEU A 59 1.91 -8.98 3.87
N HIS A 60 2.29 -10.05 4.57
CA HIS A 60 2.08 -10.18 6.02
C HIS A 60 3.18 -9.48 6.84
N ASN A 61 4.35 -9.24 6.23
CA ASN A 61 5.52 -8.66 6.89
C ASN A 61 5.91 -7.31 6.26
N LEU A 62 4.92 -6.43 6.03
CA LEU A 62 5.18 -5.08 5.53
C LEU A 62 5.53 -4.13 6.67
N SER A 63 6.51 -3.26 6.43
CA SER A 63 6.94 -2.18 7.31
C SER A 63 6.96 -0.87 6.54
N VAL A 64 6.55 0.21 7.21
CA VAL A 64 6.56 1.57 6.63
C VAL A 64 7.83 2.27 7.08
N GLN A 65 8.63 2.70 6.11
CA GLN A 65 9.78 3.59 6.31
C GLN A 65 9.42 5.00 5.83
N LEU A 66 9.78 5.99 6.64
CA LEU A 66 9.53 7.40 6.39
C LEU A 66 10.86 8.14 6.28
N SER A 67 11.02 8.92 5.22
CA SER A 67 12.20 9.75 4.99
C SER A 67 11.79 11.15 4.56
N GLY A 68 12.58 12.15 4.93
CA GLY A 68 12.30 13.57 4.63
C GLY A 68 12.62 14.45 5.85
N PRO A 69 12.13 15.71 5.84
CA PRO A 69 12.32 16.64 6.95
C PRO A 69 11.79 16.07 8.26
N ASP A 70 12.55 16.20 9.36
CA ASP A 70 12.20 15.64 10.66
C ASP A 70 10.78 16.01 11.10
N SER A 71 10.37 17.28 10.94
CA SER A 71 9.02 17.72 11.30
C SER A 71 7.90 17.08 10.47
N LEU A 72 8.16 16.67 9.22
CA LEU A 72 7.19 15.92 8.42
C LEU A 72 7.16 14.44 8.83
N VAL A 73 8.33 13.87 9.10
CA VAL A 73 8.45 12.47 9.55
C VAL A 73 7.78 12.28 10.91
N GLU A 74 7.96 13.20 11.85
CA GLU A 74 7.28 13.15 13.15
C GLU A 74 5.75 13.26 13.02
N GLN A 75 5.26 14.21 12.22
CA GLN A 75 3.82 14.34 11.96
C GLN A 75 3.24 13.09 11.29
N ALA A 76 3.97 12.50 10.34
CA ALA A 76 3.59 11.26 9.68
C ALA A 76 3.57 10.06 10.63
N LYS A 77 4.55 9.93 11.53
CA LYS A 77 4.57 8.87 12.56
C LYS A 77 3.34 8.96 13.47
N VAL A 78 3.02 10.17 13.94
CA VAL A 78 1.84 10.42 14.78
C VAL A 78 0.56 10.07 14.03
N ALA A 79 0.43 10.49 12.77
CA ALA A 79 -0.75 10.20 11.94
C ALA A 79 -0.92 8.69 11.63
N LEU A 80 0.17 7.95 11.51
CA LEU A 80 0.16 6.50 11.31
C LEU A 80 -0.07 5.70 12.60
N GLY A 81 -0.13 6.35 13.76
CA GLY A 81 -0.29 5.68 15.06
C GLY A 81 0.96 4.88 15.49
N ALA A 82 2.13 5.23 14.95
CA ALA A 82 3.40 4.68 15.39
C ALA A 82 3.86 5.46 16.64
N GLU A 83 3.35 5.06 17.81
CA GLU A 83 3.87 5.45 19.14
C GLU A 83 5.07 4.58 19.55
#